data_AF-A0AAU1FBN4-F1
#
_entry.id   AF-A0AAU1FBN4-F1
#
_cell.length_a   1.000
_cell.length_b   1.000
_cell.length_c   1.000
_cell.angle_alpha   90.00
_cell.angle_beta   90.00
_cell.angle_gamma   90.00
#
_symmetry.space_group_name_H-M   'P 1'
#
loop_
_entity.id
_entity.type
_entity.pdbx_description
1 polymer ?
#
loop_
_entity_poly.entity_id
_entity_poly.type
_entity_poly.pdbx_seq_one_letter_code
_entity_poly.pdbx_strand_id
1 'polypeptide(L)'
;MPGADAEVEVLIVGGGPVGLTARALLERWGVRTLLVEKHAELSPFPRSRLVNARTMEIYRQLGLADKISADAFAPQYGRIRFRDTLYDRDFATAVMVGINAPIPESPVIGVVTSQDRLEPTLLAAADAEVRYGVELIDLVEEAESVLAVLVDHRHGEENGEGSGEETRVRARYLLAADGANSTVRQRLGIDTTGPGAIADATTVVFDADLSRWCAHQPAGVYFTAHGSFLPLYPEGGWAWIVPTPEDAASADWPALVSRALGTGADVRADVLRVQHWVVNAFVAERLRHGRILLAGDAAHAIPPAGGLGMNAGVADVHNLCWKLAGVLRGWSGPGLLETYETERQPVAQRTLRQAVTNAQLMFQAQNRRHDQLQTGEAAPDQIELPWSDQYFAQLGLVLGVTYHSDAVLTDDSTPPESSDTGTDYLPTAKPGHRMPHLWLTRDRSTLDAFGEGFTLLTADPAHWEQQSTASWPLHIETLPDEHTDLCGLSRHGALLIRPDGHIGAHWPDRPPSDSTLQQALTTITRSTPT
;
A
#
# COMPACT_ATOMS: atom_id res chain seq x y z
N MET A 1 -29.39 3.95 -27.12
CA MET A 1 -28.42 3.97 -26.00
C MET A 1 -27.99 5.42 -25.85
N PRO A 2 -28.23 6.09 -24.71
CA PRO A 2 -27.70 7.44 -24.53
C PRO A 2 -26.17 7.41 -24.67
N GLY A 3 -25.62 8.38 -25.40
CA GLY A 3 -24.18 8.45 -25.72
C GLY A 3 -23.31 8.70 -24.49
N ALA A 4 -22.00 8.45 -24.61
CA ALA A 4 -21.04 8.89 -23.61
C ALA A 4 -20.58 10.31 -23.93
N ASP A 5 -20.40 11.12 -22.90
CA ASP A 5 -19.94 12.51 -22.99
C ASP A 5 -18.40 12.58 -23.11
N ALA A 6 -17.69 11.55 -22.65
CA ALA A 6 -16.24 11.40 -22.80
C ALA A 6 -15.79 9.93 -22.91
N GLU A 7 -14.61 9.71 -23.51
CA GLU A 7 -13.98 8.39 -23.64
C GLU A 7 -12.54 8.38 -23.13
N VAL A 8 -12.20 7.39 -22.31
CA VAL A 8 -10.86 7.20 -21.71
C VAL A 8 -10.42 5.73 -21.79
N GLU A 9 -9.12 5.47 -21.64
CA GLU A 9 -8.65 4.09 -21.56
C GLU A 9 -8.94 3.49 -20.18
N VAL A 10 -8.64 4.24 -19.11
CA VAL A 10 -8.92 3.81 -17.73
C VAL A 10 -9.60 4.94 -16.95
N LEU A 11 -10.75 4.66 -16.36
CA LEU A 11 -11.37 5.51 -15.35
C LEU A 11 -10.91 5.04 -13.96
N ILE A 12 -10.28 5.93 -13.20
CA ILE A 12 -9.88 5.69 -11.81
C ILE A 12 -10.89 6.38 -10.90
N VAL A 13 -11.50 5.63 -9.98
CA VAL A 13 -12.50 6.16 -9.05
C VAL A 13 -11.88 6.20 -7.66
N GLY A 14 -11.66 7.40 -7.12
CA GLY A 14 -11.02 7.64 -5.82
C GLY A 14 -9.63 8.28 -5.96
N GLY A 15 -9.45 9.44 -5.34
CA GLY A 15 -8.24 10.28 -5.34
C GLY A 15 -7.35 10.11 -4.10
N GLY A 16 -7.47 8.99 -3.39
CA GLY A 16 -6.55 8.64 -2.30
C GLY A 16 -5.19 8.14 -2.81
N PRO A 17 -4.26 7.75 -1.91
CA PRO A 17 -2.91 7.35 -2.28
C PRO A 17 -2.85 6.23 -3.31
N VAL A 18 -3.79 5.28 -3.26
CA VAL A 18 -3.88 4.15 -4.20
C VAL A 18 -4.25 4.63 -5.60
N GLY A 19 -5.30 5.45 -5.74
CA GLY A 19 -5.73 6.00 -7.02
C GLY A 19 -4.69 6.96 -7.63
N LEU A 20 -4.10 7.85 -6.81
CA LEU A 20 -3.04 8.76 -7.26
C LEU A 20 -1.78 8.00 -7.70
N THR A 21 -1.42 6.91 -7.01
CA THR A 21 -0.31 6.04 -7.42
C THR A 21 -0.63 5.31 -8.72
N ALA A 22 -1.85 4.77 -8.87
CA ALA A 22 -2.27 4.12 -10.12
C ALA A 22 -2.22 5.07 -11.31
N ARG A 23 -2.66 6.33 -11.11
CA ARG A 23 -2.59 7.39 -12.12
C ARG A 23 -1.15 7.65 -12.57
N ALA A 24 -0.23 7.83 -11.62
CA ALA A 24 1.19 8.06 -11.91
C ALA A 24 1.85 6.88 -12.61
N LEU A 25 1.54 5.65 -12.17
CA LEU A 25 2.04 4.43 -12.81
C LEU A 25 1.53 4.31 -14.26
N LEU A 26 0.23 4.43 -14.49
CA LEU A 26 -0.38 4.28 -15.82
C LEU A 26 0.11 5.34 -16.83
N GLU A 27 0.36 6.57 -16.38
CA GLU A 27 0.88 7.64 -17.23
C GLU A 27 2.28 7.32 -17.80
N ARG A 28 3.12 6.59 -17.06
CA ARG A 28 4.43 6.16 -17.57
C ARG A 28 4.34 5.24 -18.78
N TRP A 29 3.28 4.45 -18.89
CA TRP A 29 2.97 3.67 -20.08
C TRP A 29 2.13 4.44 -21.11
N GLY A 30 1.95 5.75 -20.90
CA GLY A 30 1.16 6.68 -21.70
C GLY A 30 -0.35 6.46 -21.65
N VAL A 31 -0.85 5.64 -20.71
CA VAL A 31 -2.27 5.24 -20.69
C VAL A 31 -3.13 6.46 -20.37
N ARG A 32 -4.12 6.75 -21.20
CA ARG A 32 -5.03 7.87 -20.99
C ARG A 32 -5.99 7.58 -19.85
N THR A 33 -5.77 8.25 -18.73
CA THR A 33 -6.58 8.10 -17.52
C THR A 33 -7.46 9.33 -17.28
N LEU A 34 -8.59 9.10 -16.63
CA LEU A 34 -9.34 10.12 -15.92
C LEU A 34 -9.48 9.64 -14.48
N LEU A 35 -9.08 10.46 -13.51
CA LEU A 35 -9.32 10.19 -12.10
C LEU A 35 -10.46 11.08 -11.60
N VAL A 36 -11.43 10.48 -10.90
CA VAL A 36 -12.52 11.22 -10.24
C VAL A 36 -12.46 11.02 -8.73
N GLU A 37 -12.70 12.09 -7.99
CA GLU A 37 -12.75 12.12 -6.52
C GLU A 37 -13.99 12.89 -6.08
N LYS A 38 -14.81 12.27 -5.22
CA LYS A 38 -16.10 12.84 -4.79
C LYS A 38 -15.91 14.04 -3.86
N HIS A 39 -14.81 14.09 -3.12
CA HIS A 39 -14.49 15.23 -2.27
C HIS A 39 -13.97 16.40 -3.11
N ALA A 40 -14.27 17.63 -2.69
CA ALA A 40 -13.90 18.84 -3.41
C ALA A 40 -12.39 19.15 -3.37
N GLU A 41 -11.68 18.54 -2.42
CA GLU A 41 -10.24 18.69 -2.21
C GLU A 41 -9.65 17.42 -1.59
N LEU A 42 -8.32 17.34 -1.54
CA LEU A 42 -7.61 16.28 -0.82
C LEU A 42 -8.03 16.24 0.65
N SER A 43 -8.04 15.05 1.24
CA SER A 43 -8.47 14.89 2.63
C SER A 43 -7.53 15.65 3.56
N PRO A 44 -8.01 16.66 4.32
CA PRO A 44 -7.18 17.35 5.30
C PRO A 44 -6.95 16.50 6.57
N PHE A 45 -7.47 15.27 6.62
CA PHE A 45 -7.34 14.39 7.77
C PHE A 45 -6.12 13.47 7.66
N PRO A 46 -5.21 13.47 8.65
CA PRO A 46 -4.01 12.64 8.65
C PRO A 46 -4.38 11.19 8.98
N ARG A 47 -4.81 10.43 7.97
CA ARG A 47 -5.21 9.01 8.08
C ARG A 47 -3.99 8.08 8.20
N SER A 48 -3.62 7.39 7.12
CA SER A 48 -2.45 6.51 7.15
C SER A 48 -1.17 7.31 7.43
N ARG A 49 -0.25 6.72 8.20
CA ARG A 49 1.00 7.40 8.62
C ARG A 49 2.29 6.64 8.36
N LEU A 50 2.20 5.36 8.01
CA LEU A 50 3.37 4.51 7.81
C LEU A 50 3.50 4.18 6.33
N VAL A 51 4.59 4.62 5.71
CA VAL A 51 4.99 4.22 4.36
C VAL A 51 6.11 3.21 4.51
N ASN A 52 5.84 1.93 4.28
CA ASN A 52 6.84 0.89 4.50
C ASN A 52 7.92 0.86 3.39
N ALA A 53 8.97 0.08 3.59
CA ALA A 53 10.08 -0.02 2.63
C ALA A 53 9.61 -0.43 1.23
N ARG A 54 8.64 -1.36 1.11
CA ARG A 54 8.13 -1.79 -0.20
C ARG A 54 7.44 -0.65 -0.95
N THR A 55 6.64 0.15 -0.25
CA THR A 55 6.00 1.32 -0.87
C THR A 55 7.03 2.39 -1.22
N MET A 56 8.07 2.59 -0.40
CA MET A 56 9.16 3.50 -0.74
C MET A 56 9.97 3.03 -1.95
N GLU A 57 10.10 1.73 -2.20
CA GLU A 57 10.68 1.20 -3.45
C GLU A 57 9.83 1.60 -4.67
N ILE A 58 8.50 1.47 -4.56
CA ILE A 58 7.58 1.86 -5.63
C ILE A 58 7.67 3.38 -5.87
N TYR A 59 7.71 4.18 -4.80
CA TYR A 59 7.88 5.63 -4.92
C TYR A 59 9.27 6.02 -5.41
N ARG A 60 10.31 5.24 -5.14
CA ARG A 60 11.64 5.43 -5.74
C ARG A 60 11.60 5.21 -7.24
N GLN A 61 10.90 4.18 -7.72
CA GLN A 61 10.68 3.96 -9.16
C GLN A 61 9.94 5.12 -9.83
N LEU A 62 9.06 5.80 -9.10
CA LEU A 62 8.35 7.00 -9.55
C LEU A 62 9.16 8.31 -9.35
N GLY A 63 10.38 8.24 -8.81
CA GLY A 63 11.20 9.42 -8.53
C GLY A 63 10.71 10.28 -7.36
N LEU A 64 9.86 9.75 -6.49
CA LEU A 64 9.21 10.46 -5.39
C LEU A 64 9.84 10.20 -4.02
N ALA A 65 10.63 9.13 -3.87
CA ALA A 65 11.15 8.69 -2.57
C ALA A 65 11.93 9.77 -1.82
N ASP A 66 12.78 10.54 -2.51
CA ASP A 66 13.59 11.59 -1.88
C ASP A 66 12.73 12.73 -1.36
N LYS A 67 11.74 13.17 -2.15
CA LYS A 67 10.79 14.22 -1.75
C LYS A 67 9.94 13.78 -0.58
N ILE A 68 9.41 12.56 -0.63
CA ILE A 68 8.61 11.99 0.47
C ILE A 68 9.45 11.89 1.76
N SER A 69 10.72 11.49 1.64
CA SER A 69 11.62 11.37 2.79
C SER A 69 12.01 12.73 3.36
N ALA A 70 12.16 13.76 2.54
CA ALA A 70 12.47 15.12 2.96
C ALA A 70 11.36 15.75 3.82
N ASP A 71 10.11 15.43 3.51
CA ASP A 71 8.93 15.93 4.23
C ASP A 71 8.48 15.01 5.38
N ALA A 72 9.13 13.86 5.55
CA ALA A 72 8.79 12.87 6.58
C ALA A 72 9.48 13.12 7.92
N PHE A 73 9.05 12.37 8.94
CA PHE A 73 9.77 12.33 10.22
C PHE A 73 11.14 11.65 10.05
N ALA A 74 12.11 12.13 10.83
CA ALA A 74 13.43 11.53 10.88
C ALA A 74 13.39 10.06 11.39
N PRO A 75 14.36 9.20 11.02
CA PRO A 75 14.30 7.76 11.28
C PRO A 75 14.11 7.37 12.75
N GLN A 76 14.55 8.19 13.71
CA GLN A 76 14.32 7.94 15.14
C GLN A 76 12.83 7.86 15.54
N TYR A 77 11.91 8.36 14.70
CA TYR A 77 10.47 8.19 14.86
C TYR A 77 9.95 6.81 14.40
N GLY A 78 10.78 5.96 13.79
CA GLY A 78 10.50 4.54 13.53
C GLY A 78 10.47 3.69 14.81
N ARG A 79 9.89 4.20 15.89
CA ARG A 79 9.84 3.58 17.21
C ARG A 79 8.44 3.67 17.78
N ILE A 80 8.12 2.70 18.63
CA ILE A 80 6.86 2.60 19.35
C ILE A 80 7.18 2.54 20.83
N ARG A 81 6.40 3.27 21.62
CA ARG A 81 6.58 3.35 23.08
C ARG A 81 5.27 3.03 23.77
N PHE A 82 5.37 2.31 24.88
CA PHE A 82 4.25 1.95 25.73
C PHE A 82 4.40 2.63 27.08
N ARG A 83 3.39 3.42 27.47
CA ARG A 83 3.36 4.20 28.70
C ARG A 83 2.00 4.07 29.39
N ASP A 84 1.91 4.48 30.65
CA ASP A 84 0.62 4.56 31.34
C ASP A 84 -0.18 5.76 30.83
N THR A 85 0.39 6.94 30.99
CA THR A 85 0.00 8.18 30.31
C THR A 85 1.15 8.69 29.45
N LEU A 86 0.93 9.70 28.61
CA LEU A 86 2.03 10.27 27.80
C LEU A 86 3.14 10.88 28.67
N TYR A 87 2.79 11.37 29.86
CA TYR A 87 3.70 11.93 30.86
C TYR A 87 4.64 10.89 31.49
N ASP A 88 4.21 9.63 31.57
CA ASP A 88 4.93 8.59 32.30
C ASP A 88 6.13 8.02 31.53
N ARG A 89 6.94 7.24 32.24
CA ARG A 89 8.07 6.53 31.64
C ARG A 89 7.59 5.38 30.78
N ASP A 90 8.41 5.03 29.79
CA ASP A 90 8.20 3.83 29.00
C ASP A 90 8.32 2.59 29.89
N PHE A 91 7.29 1.75 29.89
CA PHE A 91 7.38 0.40 30.46
C PHE A 91 7.73 -0.65 29.39
N ALA A 92 7.58 -0.30 28.10
CA ALA A 92 8.06 -1.12 26.98
C ALA A 92 8.32 -0.25 25.74
N THR A 93 9.18 -0.74 24.85
CA THR A 93 9.48 -0.09 23.58
C THR A 93 9.71 -1.12 22.49
N ALA A 94 9.36 -0.79 21.24
CA ALA A 94 9.65 -1.61 20.07
C ALA A 94 10.16 -0.77 18.90
N VAL A 95 11.02 -1.36 18.09
CA VAL A 95 11.58 -0.73 16.87
C VAL A 95 10.76 -1.17 15.67
N MET A 96 10.40 -0.22 14.80
CA MET A 96 9.80 -0.53 13.50
C MET A 96 10.93 -0.86 12.51
N VAL A 97 11.09 -2.14 12.18
CA VAL A 97 12.15 -2.62 11.29
C VAL A 97 11.97 -2.04 9.88
N GLY A 98 13.07 -1.59 9.26
CA GLY A 98 13.04 -0.93 7.95
C GLY A 98 12.58 0.52 7.96
N ILE A 99 12.25 1.08 9.13
CA ILE A 99 11.88 2.50 9.32
C ILE A 99 12.91 3.21 10.20
N ASN A 100 13.27 2.60 11.33
CA ASN A 100 14.16 3.23 12.30
C ASN A 100 15.60 3.37 11.82
N ALA A 101 16.00 2.43 10.95
CA ALA A 101 17.33 2.32 10.41
C ALA A 101 17.26 1.61 9.05
N PRO A 102 18.28 1.80 8.19
CA PRO A 102 18.46 1.01 6.98
C PRO A 102 18.46 -0.49 7.24
N ILE A 103 17.94 -1.24 6.28
CA ILE A 103 17.95 -2.70 6.24
C ILE A 103 18.72 -3.16 5.00
N PRO A 104 19.46 -4.28 5.05
CA PRO A 104 20.22 -4.76 3.91
C PRO A 104 19.34 -5.30 2.77
N GLU A 105 18.04 -5.51 2.98
CA GLU A 105 17.13 -6.08 1.99
C GLU A 105 16.43 -5.05 1.08
N SER A 106 16.69 -3.76 1.28
CA SER A 106 16.11 -2.67 0.48
C SER A 106 17.09 -1.49 0.33
N PRO A 107 17.13 -0.81 -0.83
CA PRO A 107 17.95 0.39 -1.02
C PRO A 107 17.38 1.63 -0.32
N VAL A 108 16.16 1.54 0.23
CA VAL A 108 15.44 2.63 0.87
C VAL A 108 14.96 2.20 2.26
N ILE A 109 14.71 3.18 3.11
CA ILE A 109 13.97 2.99 4.35
C ILE A 109 12.52 3.41 4.14
N GLY A 110 11.61 2.78 4.85
CA GLY A 110 10.27 3.32 5.03
C GLY A 110 10.29 4.55 5.93
N VAL A 111 9.20 5.31 5.90
CA VAL A 111 9.09 6.59 6.58
C VAL A 111 7.78 6.70 7.35
N VAL A 112 7.79 7.53 8.39
CA VAL A 112 6.58 7.99 9.06
C VAL A 112 6.22 9.35 8.46
N THR A 113 5.07 9.44 7.80
CA THR A 113 4.56 10.67 7.19
C THR A 113 3.04 10.57 7.06
N SER A 114 2.33 11.68 7.27
CA SER A 114 0.86 11.67 7.22
C SER A 114 0.35 11.67 5.78
N GLN A 115 -0.81 11.06 5.59
CA GLN A 115 -1.45 10.94 4.28
C GLN A 115 -1.70 12.29 3.60
N ASP A 116 -2.10 13.33 4.34
CA ASP A 116 -2.31 14.70 3.83
C ASP A 116 -1.03 15.38 3.33
N ARG A 117 0.16 14.91 3.75
CA ARG A 117 1.46 15.36 3.20
C ARG A 117 1.95 14.48 2.05
N LEU A 118 1.56 13.21 2.05
CA LEU A 118 1.88 12.27 0.98
C LEU A 118 1.08 12.58 -0.30
N GLU A 119 -0.23 12.79 -0.17
CA GLU A 119 -1.15 12.97 -1.31
C GLU A 119 -0.74 14.10 -2.27
N PRO A 120 -0.32 15.30 -1.81
CA PRO A 120 0.16 16.36 -2.72
C PRO A 120 1.38 15.95 -3.56
N THR A 121 2.29 15.15 -2.99
CA THR A 121 3.44 14.64 -3.73
C THR A 121 3.03 13.61 -4.78
N LEU A 122 2.05 12.76 -4.48
CA LEU A 122 1.48 11.80 -5.45
C LEU A 122 0.63 12.49 -6.52
N LEU A 123 -0.08 13.56 -6.17
CA LEU A 123 -0.84 14.38 -7.11
C LEU A 123 0.09 15.09 -8.11
N ALA A 124 1.25 15.57 -7.66
CA ALA A 124 2.24 16.20 -8.53
C ALA A 124 3.04 15.20 -9.40
N ALA A 125 2.88 13.89 -9.19
CA ALA A 125 3.67 12.86 -9.87
C ALA A 125 3.21 12.53 -11.30
N ALA A 126 2.10 13.11 -11.74
CA ALA A 126 1.54 12.89 -13.06
C ALA A 126 0.74 14.11 -13.54
N ASP A 127 0.63 14.28 -14.86
CA ASP A 127 -0.08 15.38 -15.50
C ASP A 127 -1.56 15.05 -15.77
N ALA A 128 -1.91 13.76 -15.84
CA ALA A 128 -3.28 13.30 -16.07
C ALA A 128 -4.30 13.93 -15.12
N GLU A 129 -5.44 14.37 -15.68
CA GLU A 129 -6.47 15.15 -15.00
C GLU A 129 -7.07 14.42 -13.78
N VAL A 130 -7.22 15.16 -12.67
CA VAL A 130 -8.01 14.75 -11.50
C VAL A 130 -9.22 15.68 -11.37
N ARG A 131 -10.42 15.09 -11.36
CA ARG A 131 -11.68 15.82 -11.16
C ARG A 131 -12.18 15.63 -9.74
N TYR A 132 -11.96 16.63 -8.91
CA TYR A 132 -12.52 16.74 -7.56
C TYR A 132 -13.99 17.17 -7.59
N GLY A 133 -14.76 16.80 -6.56
CA GLY A 133 -16.19 17.02 -6.49
C GLY A 133 -17.03 16.16 -7.45
N VAL A 134 -16.43 15.13 -8.06
CA VAL A 134 -17.07 14.26 -9.04
C VAL A 134 -17.22 12.84 -8.48
N GLU A 135 -18.46 12.40 -8.32
CA GLU A 135 -18.79 11.12 -7.72
C GLU A 135 -19.30 10.12 -8.77
N LEU A 136 -18.77 8.89 -8.77
CA LEU A 136 -19.41 7.79 -9.49
C LEU A 136 -20.63 7.32 -8.73
N ILE A 137 -21.80 7.38 -9.36
CA ILE A 137 -23.07 6.95 -8.76
C ILE A 137 -23.60 5.64 -9.33
N ASP A 138 -23.25 5.32 -10.58
CA ASP A 138 -23.69 4.10 -11.25
C ASP A 138 -22.70 3.66 -12.34
N LEU A 139 -22.78 2.39 -12.74
CA LEU A 139 -21.93 1.83 -13.79
C LEU A 139 -22.60 0.62 -14.46
N VAL A 140 -22.29 0.41 -15.73
CA VAL A 140 -22.72 -0.76 -16.51
C VAL A 140 -21.54 -1.28 -17.32
N GLU A 141 -21.24 -2.58 -17.19
CA GLU A 141 -20.28 -3.24 -18.07
C GLU A 141 -20.91 -3.50 -19.45
N GLU A 142 -20.21 -3.08 -20.50
CA GLU A 142 -20.49 -3.36 -21.90
C GLU A 142 -19.46 -4.41 -22.43
N ALA A 143 -19.63 -4.89 -23.66
CA ALA A 143 -18.74 -5.93 -24.22
C ALA A 143 -17.24 -5.50 -24.24
N GLU A 144 -16.98 -4.26 -24.64
CA GLU A 144 -15.62 -3.73 -24.83
C GLU A 144 -15.25 -2.57 -23.88
N SER A 145 -16.14 -2.21 -22.96
CA SER A 145 -16.03 -1.02 -22.13
C SER A 145 -16.87 -1.09 -20.86
N VAL A 146 -16.70 -0.10 -20.00
CA VAL A 146 -17.56 0.20 -18.86
C VAL A 146 -18.14 1.60 -19.09
N LEU A 147 -19.46 1.72 -19.03
CA LEU A 147 -20.14 3.01 -19.01
C LEU A 147 -20.36 3.43 -17.57
N ALA A 148 -19.67 4.47 -17.12
CA ALA A 148 -19.81 5.05 -15.78
C ALA A 148 -20.71 6.30 -15.81
N VAL A 149 -21.56 6.44 -14.80
CA VAL A 149 -22.38 7.63 -14.56
C VAL A 149 -21.78 8.40 -13.39
N LEU A 150 -21.41 9.63 -13.66
CA LEU A 150 -20.75 10.53 -12.72
C LEU A 150 -21.66 11.72 -12.41
N VAL A 151 -21.62 12.23 -11.19
CA VAL A 151 -22.27 13.47 -10.78
C VAL A 151 -21.19 14.48 -10.42
N ASP A 152 -21.17 15.64 -11.08
CA ASP A 152 -20.34 16.79 -10.67
C ASP A 152 -21.11 17.66 -9.68
N HIS A 153 -20.73 17.57 -8.41
CA HIS A 153 -21.37 18.30 -7.31
C HIS A 153 -21.08 19.80 -7.33
N ARG A 154 -20.08 20.26 -8.10
CA ARG A 154 -19.71 21.69 -8.18
C ARG A 154 -20.69 22.49 -9.03
N HIS A 155 -21.19 21.91 -10.12
CA HIS A 155 -22.08 22.58 -11.06
C HIS A 155 -23.53 22.70 -10.54
N GLY A 156 -23.96 21.83 -9.62
CA GLY A 156 -25.28 21.90 -8.98
C GLY A 156 -25.44 23.11 -8.04
N GLU A 157 -24.36 23.50 -7.35
CA GLU A 157 -24.35 24.67 -6.47
C GLU A 157 -24.44 25.99 -7.25
N GLU A 158 -23.83 26.07 -8.44
CA GLU A 158 -23.84 27.27 -9.28
C GLU A 158 -25.17 27.51 -10.01
N ASN A 159 -25.90 26.43 -10.36
CA ASN A 159 -27.15 26.53 -11.12
C ASN A 159 -28.42 26.55 -10.25
N GLY A 160 -28.31 26.43 -8.92
CA GLY A 160 -29.46 26.45 -8.00
C GLY A 160 -30.37 25.22 -8.08
N GLU A 161 -30.01 24.24 -8.90
CA GLU A 161 -30.60 22.91 -8.97
C GLU A 161 -29.82 22.03 -8.00
N GLY A 162 -30.37 21.73 -6.82
CA GLY A 162 -29.67 20.99 -5.75
C GLY A 162 -29.21 19.56 -6.06
N SER A 163 -29.19 19.17 -7.33
CA SER A 163 -28.61 17.92 -7.86
C SER A 163 -27.50 18.27 -8.85
N GLY A 164 -26.28 17.79 -8.64
CA GLY A 164 -25.15 18.00 -9.55
C GLY A 164 -25.40 17.52 -10.98
N GLU A 165 -24.56 17.96 -11.91
CA GLU A 165 -24.69 17.60 -13.34
C GLU A 165 -24.26 16.15 -13.57
N GLU A 166 -25.15 15.33 -14.14
CA GLU A 166 -24.85 13.96 -14.52
C GLU A 166 -24.08 13.91 -15.86
N THR A 167 -22.93 13.24 -15.88
CA THR A 167 -22.15 12.97 -17.08
C THR A 167 -21.85 11.48 -17.24
N ARG A 168 -21.72 11.02 -18.48
CA ARG A 168 -21.44 9.63 -18.83
C ARG A 168 -20.03 9.50 -19.40
N VAL A 169 -19.22 8.63 -18.81
CA VAL A 169 -17.86 8.34 -19.27
C VAL A 169 -17.77 6.89 -19.71
N ARG A 170 -17.31 6.65 -20.94
CA ARG A 170 -16.97 5.30 -21.41
C ARG A 170 -15.47 5.06 -21.20
N ALA A 171 -15.15 4.01 -20.44
CA ALA A 171 -13.77 3.60 -20.20
C ALA A 171 -13.54 2.18 -20.71
N ARG A 172 -12.34 1.84 -21.19
CA ARG A 172 -12.03 0.44 -21.53
C ARG A 172 -11.92 -0.43 -20.27
N TYR A 173 -11.42 0.16 -19.19
CA TYR A 173 -11.36 -0.44 -17.85
C TYR A 173 -11.73 0.58 -16.79
N LEU A 174 -12.26 0.10 -15.67
CA LEU A 174 -12.50 0.89 -14.46
C LEU A 174 -11.64 0.35 -13.32
N LEU A 175 -10.88 1.22 -12.67
CA LEU A 175 -10.10 0.92 -11.46
C LEU A 175 -10.76 1.62 -10.27
N ALA A 176 -11.33 0.84 -9.37
CA ALA A 176 -11.97 1.33 -8.15
C ALA A 176 -10.97 1.38 -7.01
N ALA A 177 -10.66 2.59 -6.57
CA ALA A 177 -9.88 2.91 -5.38
C ALA A 177 -10.70 3.83 -4.45
N ASP A 178 -12.02 3.64 -4.43
CA ASP A 178 -13.05 4.51 -3.84
C ASP A 178 -13.33 4.23 -2.34
N GLY A 179 -12.40 3.54 -1.68
CA GLY A 179 -12.38 3.39 -0.23
C GLY A 179 -13.23 2.23 0.33
N ALA A 180 -13.24 2.10 1.66
CA ALA A 180 -13.89 0.98 2.35
C ALA A 180 -15.39 0.86 2.05
N ASN A 181 -16.06 1.98 1.80
CA ASN A 181 -17.48 2.05 1.43
C ASN A 181 -17.69 2.11 -0.11
N SER A 182 -16.80 1.46 -0.88
CA SER A 182 -16.78 1.46 -2.34
C SER A 182 -18.18 1.33 -2.96
N THR A 183 -18.58 2.38 -3.70
CA THR A 183 -19.81 2.39 -4.51
C THR A 183 -19.69 1.36 -5.61
N VAL A 184 -18.51 1.23 -6.23
CA VAL A 184 -18.27 0.26 -7.30
C VAL A 184 -18.49 -1.18 -6.81
N ARG A 185 -17.90 -1.55 -5.66
CA ARG A 185 -18.06 -2.89 -5.08
C ARG A 185 -19.53 -3.21 -4.79
N GLN A 186 -20.26 -2.25 -4.23
CA GLN A 186 -21.70 -2.40 -3.92
C GLN A 186 -22.55 -2.54 -5.19
N ARG A 187 -22.30 -1.73 -6.22
CA ARG A 187 -23.01 -1.81 -7.51
C ARG A 187 -22.82 -3.14 -8.21
N LEU A 188 -21.65 -3.75 -8.06
CA LEU A 188 -21.34 -5.07 -8.60
C LEU A 188 -21.88 -6.23 -7.76
N GLY A 189 -22.44 -5.97 -6.57
CA GLY A 189 -22.86 -7.02 -5.64
C GLY A 189 -21.71 -7.94 -5.26
N ILE A 190 -20.51 -7.38 -5.05
CA ILE A 190 -19.36 -8.15 -4.59
C ILE A 190 -19.35 -8.11 -3.06
N ASP A 191 -19.58 -9.28 -2.46
CA ASP A 191 -19.52 -9.47 -1.02
C ASP A 191 -18.07 -9.45 -0.49
N THR A 192 -17.94 -9.41 0.84
CA THR A 192 -16.66 -9.34 1.53
C THR A 192 -16.55 -10.42 2.59
N THR A 193 -15.35 -10.97 2.75
CA THR A 193 -14.98 -11.93 3.81
C THR A 193 -14.16 -11.24 4.89
N GLY A 194 -14.18 -11.79 6.11
CA GLY A 194 -13.45 -11.26 7.26
C GLY A 194 -14.38 -10.79 8.38
N PRO A 195 -13.83 -10.21 9.46
CA PRO A 195 -14.61 -9.83 10.63
C PRO A 195 -15.63 -8.70 10.41
N GLY A 196 -15.50 -7.89 9.35
CA GLY A 196 -16.35 -6.73 9.12
C GLY A 196 -15.98 -5.56 10.05
N ALA A 197 -16.97 -4.90 10.63
CA ALA A 197 -16.75 -3.85 11.62
C ALA A 197 -16.26 -4.46 12.94
N ILE A 198 -15.05 -4.09 13.40
CA ILE A 198 -14.44 -4.67 14.62
C ILE A 198 -14.37 -3.70 15.80
N ALA A 199 -14.44 -2.39 15.57
CA ALA A 199 -14.46 -1.38 16.63
C ALA A 199 -14.94 -0.02 16.11
N ASP A 200 -15.59 0.76 16.96
CA ASP A 200 -15.77 2.19 16.76
C ASP A 200 -14.58 2.95 17.34
N ALA A 201 -13.97 3.81 16.53
CA ALA A 201 -12.82 4.61 16.93
C ALA A 201 -13.08 6.09 16.70
N THR A 202 -12.46 6.89 17.56
CA THR A 202 -12.43 8.35 17.44
C THR A 202 -11.00 8.81 17.34
N THR A 203 -10.73 9.66 16.35
CA THR A 203 -9.46 10.37 16.21
C THR A 203 -9.67 11.83 16.56
N VAL A 204 -8.95 12.32 17.55
CA VAL A 204 -8.90 13.72 17.97
C VAL A 204 -7.59 14.33 17.48
N VAL A 205 -7.67 15.31 16.58
CA VAL A 205 -6.52 16.11 16.13
C VAL A 205 -6.42 17.34 17.00
N PHE A 206 -5.25 17.59 17.57
CA PHE A 206 -5.02 18.68 18.51
C PHE A 206 -3.59 19.22 18.43
N ASP A 207 -3.42 20.46 18.88
CA ASP A 207 -2.12 21.07 19.11
C ASP A 207 -1.81 21.13 20.61
N ALA A 208 -0.57 20.79 20.95
CA ALA A 208 -0.02 20.88 22.31
C ALA A 208 1.51 20.87 22.26
N ASP A 209 2.16 21.62 23.15
CA ASP A 209 3.61 21.50 23.36
C ASP A 209 3.91 20.28 24.23
N LEU A 210 4.21 19.17 23.56
CA LEU A 210 4.61 17.91 24.20
C LEU A 210 6.13 17.67 24.12
N SER A 211 6.91 18.68 23.71
CA SER A 211 8.35 18.54 23.46
C SER A 211 9.11 18.02 24.68
N ARG A 212 8.71 18.46 25.89
CA ARG A 212 9.28 18.03 27.17
C ARG A 212 9.31 16.50 27.35
N TRP A 213 8.30 15.78 26.86
CA TRP A 213 8.17 14.33 27.06
C TRP A 213 8.56 13.50 25.83
N CYS A 214 8.52 14.12 24.66
CA CYS A 214 8.65 13.41 23.38
C CYS A 214 9.93 13.77 22.61
N ALA A 215 10.48 14.98 22.75
CA ALA A 215 11.61 15.43 21.92
C ALA A 215 12.89 14.60 22.10
N HIS A 216 13.19 14.19 23.34
CA HIS A 216 14.34 13.32 23.66
C HIS A 216 14.03 11.83 23.57
N GLN A 217 12.74 11.49 23.38
CA GLN A 217 12.26 10.11 23.26
C GLN A 217 11.25 10.01 22.10
N PRO A 218 11.67 10.33 20.86
CA PRO A 218 10.77 10.34 19.73
C PRO A 218 10.25 8.93 19.44
N ALA A 219 9.02 8.87 18.96
CA ALA A 219 8.32 7.68 18.51
C ALA A 219 7.20 8.10 17.53
N GLY A 220 6.93 7.26 16.54
CA GLY A 220 5.85 7.46 15.58
C GLY A 220 4.49 7.13 16.20
N VAL A 221 4.48 6.32 17.27
CA VAL A 221 3.30 5.98 18.06
C VAL A 221 3.67 5.84 19.54
N TYR A 222 2.85 6.43 20.41
CA TYR A 222 2.87 6.24 21.85
C TYR A 222 1.56 5.53 22.24
N PHE A 223 1.65 4.24 22.55
CA PHE A 223 0.55 3.48 23.12
C PHE A 223 0.44 3.77 24.61
N THR A 224 -0.74 4.15 25.05
CA THR A 224 -1.04 4.41 26.46
C THR A 224 -2.22 3.58 26.94
N ALA A 225 -2.43 3.54 28.26
CA ALA A 225 -3.64 2.98 28.86
C ALA A 225 -4.91 3.81 28.54
N HIS A 226 -4.74 4.96 27.89
CA HIS A 226 -5.82 5.88 27.50
C HIS A 226 -5.92 6.02 25.98
N GLY A 227 -5.39 5.07 25.21
CA GLY A 227 -5.39 5.12 23.74
C GLY A 227 -4.02 5.45 23.16
N SER A 228 -4.00 5.88 21.90
CA SER A 228 -2.77 5.98 21.12
C SER A 228 -2.51 7.43 20.70
N PHE A 229 -1.36 7.98 21.08
CA PHE A 229 -0.92 9.30 20.64
C PHE A 229 0.05 9.18 19.46
N LEU A 230 -0.14 9.99 18.44
CA LEU A 230 0.69 10.02 17.24
C LEU A 230 1.10 11.48 16.96
N PRO A 231 2.40 11.80 16.85
CA PRO A 231 2.80 13.10 16.32
C PRO A 231 2.33 13.19 14.87
N LEU A 232 1.92 14.35 14.37
CA LEU A 232 1.38 14.50 13.01
C LEU A 232 2.40 15.00 12.01
N TYR A 233 3.13 16.06 12.36
CA TYR A 233 4.16 16.67 11.52
C TYR A 233 5.46 16.87 12.31
N PRO A 234 6.64 16.92 11.64
CA PRO A 234 7.91 17.25 12.30
C PRO A 234 7.88 18.59 13.04
N GLU A 235 7.10 19.56 12.54
CA GLU A 235 6.93 20.90 13.10
C GLU A 235 5.91 21.00 14.26
N GLY A 236 5.07 19.99 14.47
CA GLY A 236 4.03 20.02 15.50
C GLY A 236 2.74 19.28 15.13
N GLY A 237 1.76 19.32 16.01
CA GLY A 237 0.46 18.65 15.84
C GLY A 237 0.45 17.19 16.28
N TRP A 238 -0.70 16.78 16.83
CA TRP A 238 -0.90 15.46 17.41
C TRP A 238 -2.27 14.89 17.03
N ALA A 239 -2.33 13.56 16.94
CA ALA A 239 -3.57 12.81 16.90
C ALA A 239 -3.65 11.89 18.12
N TRP A 240 -4.83 11.80 18.71
CA TRP A 240 -5.17 10.85 19.76
C TRP A 240 -6.28 9.94 19.26
N ILE A 241 -5.98 8.63 19.16
CA ILE A 241 -6.92 7.61 18.72
C ILE A 241 -7.40 6.82 19.93
N VAL A 242 -8.71 6.77 20.11
CA VAL A 242 -9.39 6.09 21.22
C VAL A 242 -10.60 5.31 20.72
N PRO A 243 -11.06 4.30 21.47
CA PRO A 243 -12.42 3.80 21.31
C PRO A 243 -13.42 4.95 21.40
N THR A 244 -14.44 4.93 20.53
CA THR A 244 -15.49 5.96 20.58
C THR A 244 -16.27 5.83 21.90
N PRO A 245 -16.34 6.89 22.73
CA PRO A 245 -17.08 6.86 23.98
C PRO A 245 -18.60 6.85 23.71
N GLU A 246 -19.39 6.27 24.61
CA GLU A 246 -20.85 6.18 24.49
C GLU A 246 -21.50 7.56 24.29
N ASP A 247 -21.05 8.58 25.04
CA ASP A 247 -21.57 9.95 24.98
C ASP A 247 -20.70 10.88 24.10
N ALA A 248 -20.15 10.38 22.98
CA ALA A 248 -19.25 11.13 22.11
C ALA A 248 -19.80 12.49 21.64
N ALA A 249 -21.12 12.61 21.46
CA ALA A 249 -21.78 13.84 21.02
C ALA A 249 -21.67 15.00 22.02
N SER A 250 -21.54 14.71 23.31
CA SER A 250 -21.42 15.71 24.39
C SER A 250 -20.05 15.67 25.08
N ALA A 251 -19.09 14.95 24.51
CA ALA A 251 -17.78 14.77 25.11
C ALA A 251 -16.96 16.07 25.12
N ASP A 252 -16.40 16.42 26.27
CA ASP A 252 -15.39 17.47 26.40
C ASP A 252 -14.02 16.90 25.97
N TRP A 253 -13.77 16.93 24.67
CA TRP A 253 -12.54 16.42 24.06
C TRP A 253 -11.26 17.07 24.60
N PRO A 254 -11.17 18.41 24.75
CA PRO A 254 -10.01 19.02 25.40
C PRO A 254 -9.73 18.45 26.79
N ALA A 255 -10.75 18.30 27.64
CA ALA A 255 -10.57 17.76 28.99
C ALA A 255 -10.20 16.26 28.96
N LEU A 256 -10.74 15.49 28.02
CA LEU A 256 -10.38 14.08 27.82
C LEU A 256 -8.92 13.91 27.41
N VAL A 257 -8.45 14.70 26.42
CA VAL A 257 -7.05 14.70 25.99
C VAL A 257 -6.14 15.09 27.16
N SER A 258 -6.42 16.19 27.87
CA SER A 258 -5.60 16.62 29.00
C SER A 258 -5.51 15.55 30.12
N ARG A 259 -6.58 14.80 30.38
CA ARG A 259 -6.53 13.66 31.33
C ARG A 259 -5.65 12.53 30.82
N ALA A 260 -5.78 12.17 29.54
CA ALA A 260 -5.00 11.08 28.93
C ALA A 260 -3.51 11.40 28.79
N LEU A 261 -3.14 12.69 28.68
CA LEU A 261 -1.75 13.14 28.74
C LEU A 261 -1.12 12.91 30.13
N GLY A 262 -1.93 12.96 31.20
CA GLY A 262 -1.52 12.74 32.59
C GLY A 262 -1.77 13.96 33.49
N THR A 263 -2.19 13.72 34.74
CA THR A 263 -2.65 14.77 35.67
C THR A 263 -1.58 15.78 36.11
N GLY A 264 -0.30 15.48 35.86
CA GLY A 264 0.85 16.36 36.15
C GLY A 264 1.37 17.15 34.95
N ALA A 265 0.74 17.03 33.77
CA ALA A 265 1.24 17.65 32.55
C ALA A 265 1.11 19.18 32.54
N ASP A 266 0.06 19.75 33.16
CA ASP A 266 -0.32 21.17 33.04
C ASP A 266 -0.30 21.67 31.57
N VAL A 267 -0.79 20.81 30.67
CA VAL A 267 -0.86 21.08 29.22
C VAL A 267 -2.30 21.23 28.81
N ARG A 268 -2.59 22.36 28.17
CA ARG A 268 -3.84 22.58 27.47
C ARG A 268 -3.69 22.08 26.03
N ALA A 269 -4.50 21.09 25.66
CA ALA A 269 -4.65 20.68 24.26
C ALA A 269 -5.64 21.62 23.56
N ASP A 270 -5.26 22.14 22.41
CA ASP A 270 -6.16 22.86 21.50
C ASP A 270 -6.73 21.88 20.49
N VAL A 271 -7.98 21.45 20.69
CA VAL A 271 -8.62 20.45 19.83
C VAL A 271 -9.08 21.12 18.55
N LEU A 272 -8.49 20.70 17.44
CA LEU A 272 -8.75 21.23 16.12
C LEU A 272 -9.87 20.47 15.41
N ARG A 273 -9.92 19.15 15.58
CA ARG A 273 -10.90 18.29 14.90
C ARG A 273 -11.13 16.98 15.64
N VAL A 274 -12.35 16.48 15.55
CA VAL A 274 -12.74 15.16 16.06
C VAL A 274 -13.43 14.40 14.93
N GLN A 275 -13.03 13.16 14.70
CA GLN A 275 -13.64 12.28 13.70
C GLN A 275 -13.97 10.92 14.29
N HIS A 276 -15.22 10.50 14.16
CA HIS A 276 -15.67 9.15 14.47
C HIS A 276 -15.61 8.29 13.21
N TRP A 277 -15.12 7.07 13.33
CA TRP A 277 -14.97 6.15 12.22
C TRP A 277 -15.01 4.69 12.71
N VAL A 278 -15.38 3.80 11.80
CA VAL A 278 -15.46 2.36 12.08
C VAL A 278 -14.18 1.70 11.59
N VAL A 279 -13.54 0.93 12.46
CA VAL A 279 -12.44 0.05 12.09
C VAL A 279 -13.02 -1.15 11.35
N ASN A 280 -12.85 -1.16 10.03
CA ASN A 280 -13.29 -2.27 9.18
C ASN A 280 -12.14 -3.25 8.92
N ALA A 281 -12.49 -4.53 8.83
CA ALA A 281 -11.59 -5.64 8.58
C ALA A 281 -12.23 -6.61 7.57
N PHE A 282 -11.92 -6.46 6.28
CA PHE A 282 -12.46 -7.33 5.24
C PHE A 282 -11.56 -7.45 4.00
N VAL A 283 -11.80 -8.50 3.21
CA VAL A 283 -11.31 -8.65 1.83
C VAL A 283 -12.50 -8.99 0.92
N ALA A 284 -12.63 -8.31 -0.21
CA ALA A 284 -13.63 -8.59 -1.24
C ALA A 284 -13.47 -10.02 -1.78
N GLU A 285 -14.59 -10.71 -2.00
CA GLU A 285 -14.59 -12.07 -2.55
C GLU A 285 -14.03 -12.14 -3.97
N ARG A 286 -14.11 -11.02 -4.70
CA ARG A 286 -13.52 -10.83 -6.02
C ARG A 286 -12.84 -9.46 -6.08
N LEU A 287 -11.64 -9.42 -6.60
CA LEU A 287 -10.88 -8.19 -6.90
C LEU A 287 -11.11 -7.76 -8.35
N ARG A 288 -11.68 -8.63 -9.19
CA ARG A 288 -12.00 -8.34 -10.58
C ARG A 288 -13.41 -8.80 -10.97
N HIS A 289 -14.11 -7.95 -11.72
CA HIS A 289 -15.34 -8.28 -12.43
C HIS A 289 -15.21 -7.79 -13.88
N GLY A 290 -14.87 -8.71 -14.79
CA GLY A 290 -14.70 -8.37 -16.21
C GLY A 290 -13.64 -7.27 -16.43
N ARG A 291 -14.08 -6.07 -16.81
CA ARG A 291 -13.27 -4.86 -17.05
C ARG A 291 -13.16 -3.94 -15.84
N ILE A 292 -13.71 -4.33 -14.69
CA ILE A 292 -13.72 -3.56 -13.44
C ILE A 292 -12.81 -4.22 -12.42
N LEU A 293 -11.93 -3.43 -11.80
CA LEU A 293 -10.85 -3.88 -10.94
C LEU A 293 -10.91 -3.11 -9.61
N LEU A 294 -10.91 -3.80 -8.47
CA LEU A 294 -10.94 -3.19 -7.13
C LEU A 294 -9.54 -3.19 -6.53
N ALA A 295 -9.07 -2.07 -5.97
CA ALA A 295 -7.77 -1.95 -5.31
C ALA A 295 -7.83 -1.13 -4.01
N GLY A 296 -6.88 -1.35 -3.08
CA GLY A 296 -6.86 -0.68 -1.79
C GLY A 296 -8.12 -0.97 -0.96
N ASP A 297 -8.58 0.00 -0.17
CA ASP A 297 -9.74 -0.18 0.72
C ASP A 297 -11.04 -0.59 0.00
N ALA A 298 -11.16 -0.34 -1.32
CA ALA A 298 -12.28 -0.85 -2.11
C ALA A 298 -12.28 -2.38 -2.19
N ALA A 299 -11.08 -2.98 -2.22
CA ALA A 299 -10.85 -4.42 -2.23
C ALA A 299 -10.62 -5.00 -0.82
N HIS A 300 -9.91 -4.31 0.07
CA HIS A 300 -9.61 -4.80 1.42
C HIS A 300 -9.46 -3.66 2.41
N ALA A 301 -10.34 -3.62 3.42
CA ALA A 301 -10.16 -2.72 4.56
C ALA A 301 -9.34 -3.45 5.62
N ILE A 302 -8.14 -2.93 5.90
CA ILE A 302 -7.19 -3.53 6.84
C ILE A 302 -7.09 -2.63 8.08
N PRO A 303 -7.25 -3.16 9.31
CA PRO A 303 -7.09 -2.38 10.53
C PRO A 303 -5.76 -1.62 10.59
N PRO A 304 -5.70 -0.44 11.21
CA PRO A 304 -4.50 0.40 11.21
C PRO A 304 -3.33 -0.19 12.02
N ALA A 305 -3.59 -1.21 12.84
CA ALA A 305 -2.58 -1.89 13.65
C ALA A 305 -1.50 -2.53 12.76
N GLY A 306 -0.33 -1.91 12.69
CA GLY A 306 0.79 -2.31 11.82
C GLY A 306 0.98 -1.43 10.57
N GLY A 307 0.06 -0.49 10.30
CA GLY A 307 0.19 0.46 9.18
C GLY A 307 0.21 -0.19 7.80
N LEU A 308 -0.53 -1.30 7.61
CA LEU A 308 -0.40 -2.15 6.41
C LEU A 308 -1.36 -1.78 5.27
N GLY A 309 -2.53 -1.19 5.56
CA GLY A 309 -3.62 -1.01 4.58
C GLY A 309 -3.23 -0.21 3.34
N MET A 310 -2.76 1.04 3.52
CA MET A 310 -2.33 1.88 2.41
C MET A 310 -1.19 1.23 1.59
N ASN A 311 -0.23 0.60 2.26
CA ASN A 311 0.90 -0.05 1.59
C ASN A 311 0.45 -1.26 0.76
N ALA A 312 -0.51 -2.05 1.26
CA ALA A 312 -1.12 -3.13 0.50
C ALA A 312 -1.85 -2.60 -0.74
N GLY A 313 -2.58 -1.49 -0.61
CA GLY A 313 -3.24 -0.84 -1.74
C GLY A 313 -2.27 -0.32 -2.81
N VAL A 314 -1.15 0.29 -2.40
CA VAL A 314 -0.10 0.74 -3.33
C VAL A 314 0.53 -0.47 -4.05
N ALA A 315 0.77 -1.57 -3.32
CA ALA A 315 1.26 -2.81 -3.92
C ALA A 315 0.26 -3.45 -4.90
N ASP A 316 -1.06 -3.29 -4.69
CA ASP A 316 -2.08 -3.75 -5.63
C ASP A 316 -1.95 -3.04 -6.98
N VAL A 317 -1.84 -1.71 -6.98
CA VAL A 317 -1.78 -0.94 -8.22
C VAL A 317 -0.43 -1.06 -8.89
N HIS A 318 0.66 -1.29 -8.13
CA HIS A 318 1.95 -1.66 -8.71
C HIS A 318 1.89 -2.99 -9.47
N ASN A 319 1.18 -3.98 -8.93
CA ASN A 319 0.93 -5.26 -9.61
C ASN A 319 -0.02 -5.13 -10.81
N LEU A 320 -1.03 -4.27 -10.72
CA LEU A 320 -2.12 -4.19 -11.70
C LEU A 320 -1.78 -3.31 -12.91
N CYS A 321 -1.14 -2.15 -12.69
CA CYS A 321 -1.00 -1.12 -13.72
C CYS A 321 -0.15 -1.58 -14.91
N TRP A 322 0.91 -2.36 -14.71
CA TRP A 322 1.71 -2.89 -15.83
C TRP A 322 0.93 -3.90 -16.67
N LYS A 323 0.06 -4.70 -16.03
CA LYS A 323 -0.82 -5.68 -16.71
C LYS A 323 -1.85 -4.96 -17.56
N LEU A 324 -2.49 -3.93 -16.99
CA LEU A 324 -3.42 -3.05 -17.72
C LEU A 324 -2.73 -2.37 -18.90
N ALA A 325 -1.55 -1.80 -18.68
CA ALA A 325 -0.75 -1.20 -19.74
C ALA A 325 -0.42 -2.21 -20.83
N GLY A 326 -0.03 -3.43 -20.48
CA GLY A 326 0.28 -4.46 -21.47
C GLY A 326 -0.88 -4.88 -22.35
N VAL A 327 -2.07 -4.99 -21.77
CA VAL A 327 -3.29 -5.25 -22.54
C VAL A 327 -3.65 -4.06 -23.43
N LEU A 328 -3.57 -2.83 -22.91
CA LEU A 328 -3.91 -1.62 -23.67
C LEU A 328 -2.90 -1.29 -24.78
N ARG A 329 -1.64 -1.70 -24.62
CA ARG A 329 -0.55 -1.52 -25.60
C ARG A 329 -0.34 -2.71 -26.52
N GLY A 330 -1.03 -3.83 -26.29
CA GLY A 330 -1.06 -4.98 -27.18
C GLY A 330 0.11 -5.95 -27.05
N TRP A 331 0.95 -5.83 -26.03
CA TRP A 331 2.02 -6.80 -25.74
C TRP A 331 1.61 -7.84 -24.68
N SER A 332 0.37 -7.81 -24.21
CA SER A 332 -0.24 -8.84 -23.37
C SER A 332 -1.67 -9.16 -23.80
N GLY A 333 -2.09 -10.41 -23.62
CA GLY A 333 -3.49 -10.80 -23.78
C GLY A 333 -4.35 -10.40 -22.57
N PRO A 334 -5.67 -10.21 -22.75
CA PRO A 334 -6.56 -9.77 -21.67
C PRO A 334 -6.62 -10.75 -20.49
N GLY A 335 -6.34 -12.04 -20.72
CA GLY A 335 -6.25 -13.05 -19.67
C GLY A 335 -5.17 -12.74 -18.62
N LEU A 336 -4.17 -11.91 -18.92
CA LEU A 336 -3.16 -11.51 -17.93
C LEU A 336 -3.80 -10.83 -16.71
N LEU A 337 -4.90 -10.10 -16.89
CA LEU A 337 -5.60 -9.41 -15.80
C LEU A 337 -6.24 -10.36 -14.78
N GLU A 338 -6.48 -11.62 -15.14
CA GLU A 338 -6.95 -12.64 -14.19
C GLU A 338 -5.92 -12.89 -13.08
N THR A 339 -4.63 -12.77 -13.40
CA THR A 339 -3.55 -12.98 -12.43
C THR A 339 -3.51 -11.89 -11.35
N TYR A 340 -4.15 -10.73 -11.54
CA TYR A 340 -4.26 -9.70 -10.51
C TYR A 340 -4.95 -10.26 -9.25
N GLU A 341 -6.11 -10.88 -9.42
CA GLU A 341 -6.87 -11.45 -8.31
C GLU A 341 -6.11 -12.63 -7.68
N THR A 342 -5.62 -13.56 -8.51
CA THR A 342 -4.85 -14.74 -8.05
C THR A 342 -3.61 -14.36 -7.25
N GLU A 343 -2.96 -13.25 -7.58
CA GLU A 343 -1.75 -12.78 -6.90
C GLU A 343 -2.05 -11.93 -5.66
N ARG A 344 -3.02 -11.02 -5.74
CA ARG A 344 -3.23 -9.99 -4.72
C ARG A 344 -4.23 -10.37 -3.65
N GLN A 345 -5.25 -11.19 -3.96
CA GLN A 345 -6.24 -11.59 -2.97
C GLN A 345 -5.63 -12.43 -1.82
N PRO A 346 -4.77 -13.45 -2.08
CA PRO A 346 -4.15 -14.21 -0.99
C PRO A 346 -3.24 -13.36 -0.12
N VAL A 347 -2.56 -12.37 -0.71
CA VAL A 347 -1.74 -11.40 0.02
C VAL A 347 -2.63 -10.54 0.93
N ALA A 348 -3.70 -9.96 0.39
CA ALA A 348 -4.66 -9.19 1.18
C ALA A 348 -5.25 -9.99 2.35
N GLN A 349 -5.60 -11.26 2.13
CA GLN A 349 -6.10 -12.15 3.19
C GLN A 349 -5.05 -12.42 4.27
N ARG A 350 -3.79 -12.65 3.90
CA ARG A 350 -2.69 -12.84 4.87
C ARG A 350 -2.45 -11.54 5.66
N THR A 351 -2.37 -10.40 4.98
CA THR A 351 -2.19 -9.09 5.61
C THR A 351 -3.34 -8.76 6.55
N LEU A 352 -4.60 -9.02 6.16
CA LEU A 352 -5.76 -8.81 7.01
C LEU A 352 -5.69 -9.67 8.27
N ARG A 353 -5.41 -10.98 8.13
CA ARG A 353 -5.28 -11.89 9.28
C ARG A 353 -4.25 -11.38 10.28
N GLN A 354 -3.07 -10.97 9.80
CA GLN A 354 -2.03 -10.44 10.67
C GLN A 354 -2.45 -9.11 11.32
N ALA A 355 -3.06 -8.19 10.58
CA ALA A 355 -3.50 -6.90 11.09
C ALA A 355 -4.62 -7.04 12.16
N VAL A 356 -5.52 -8.01 11.98
CA VAL A 356 -6.56 -8.32 12.98
C VAL A 356 -5.93 -8.89 14.25
N THR A 357 -4.99 -9.84 14.13
CA THR A 357 -4.24 -10.38 15.28
C THR A 357 -3.50 -9.26 16.02
N ASN A 358 -2.82 -8.38 15.28
CA ASN A 358 -2.16 -7.20 15.85
C ASN A 358 -3.15 -6.32 16.60
N ALA A 359 -4.27 -5.92 15.98
CA ALA A 359 -5.27 -5.08 16.62
C ALA A 359 -5.79 -5.69 17.93
N GLN A 360 -6.08 -7.00 17.94
CA GLN A 360 -6.53 -7.71 19.15
C GLN A 360 -5.48 -7.69 20.26
N LEU A 361 -4.21 -7.97 19.95
CA LEU A 361 -3.12 -7.93 20.92
C LEU A 361 -2.91 -6.53 21.50
N MET A 362 -2.96 -5.50 20.65
CA MET A 362 -2.88 -4.10 21.07
C MET A 362 -4.01 -3.74 22.04
N PHE A 363 -5.26 -4.04 21.68
CA PHE A 363 -6.42 -3.75 22.53
C PHE A 363 -6.36 -4.52 23.86
N GLN A 364 -5.95 -5.80 23.84
CA GLN A 364 -5.77 -6.58 25.07
C GLN A 364 -4.71 -5.98 25.99
N ALA A 365 -3.58 -5.54 25.43
CA ALA A 365 -2.51 -4.91 26.20
C ALA A 365 -2.96 -3.57 26.80
N GLN A 366 -3.63 -2.72 26.02
CA GLN A 366 -4.15 -1.44 26.49
C GLN A 366 -5.22 -1.62 27.57
N ASN A 367 -6.20 -2.50 27.36
CA ASN A 367 -7.29 -2.74 28.31
C ASN A 367 -6.77 -3.35 29.62
N ARG A 368 -5.90 -4.36 29.56
CA ARG A 368 -5.30 -4.93 30.77
C ARG A 368 -4.55 -3.86 31.56
N ARG A 369 -3.77 -3.02 30.89
CA ARG A 369 -3.01 -1.95 31.58
C ARG A 369 -3.94 -0.90 32.16
N HIS A 370 -5.00 -0.53 31.45
CA HIS A 370 -6.04 0.36 31.95
C HIS A 370 -6.69 -0.18 33.24
N ASP A 371 -7.10 -1.45 33.25
CA ASP A 371 -7.73 -2.09 34.41
C ASP A 371 -6.79 -2.17 35.62
N GLN A 372 -5.51 -2.46 35.40
CA GLN A 372 -4.50 -2.47 36.47
C GLN A 372 -4.35 -1.10 37.14
N LEU A 373 -4.32 -0.03 36.34
CA LEU A 373 -4.24 1.34 36.85
C LEU A 373 -5.51 1.75 37.62
N GLN A 374 -6.68 1.28 37.20
CA GLN A 374 -7.95 1.55 37.90
C GLN A 374 -8.07 0.79 39.22
N THR A 375 -7.61 -0.47 39.28
CA THR A 375 -7.71 -1.31 40.48
C THR A 375 -6.58 -1.10 41.48
N GLY A 376 -5.51 -0.41 41.09
CA GLY A 376 -4.30 -0.22 41.91
C GLY A 376 -3.49 -1.51 42.07
N GLU A 377 -3.69 -2.50 41.20
CA GLU A 377 -2.90 -3.72 41.16
C GLU A 377 -1.44 -3.39 40.82
N ALA A 378 -0.48 -4.06 41.49
CA ALA A 378 0.93 -3.86 41.22
C ALA A 378 1.26 -4.31 39.79
N ALA A 379 1.47 -3.35 38.91
CA ALA A 379 1.87 -3.60 37.54
C ALA A 379 3.40 -3.52 37.43
N PRO A 380 4.06 -4.42 36.67
CA PRO A 380 5.50 -4.38 36.53
C PRO A 380 5.97 -3.08 35.85
N ASP A 381 7.12 -2.59 36.29
CA ASP A 381 7.76 -1.37 35.75
C ASP A 381 8.28 -1.56 34.31
N GLN A 382 8.57 -2.80 33.93
CA GLN A 382 8.97 -3.17 32.57
C GLN A 382 8.29 -4.46 32.13
N ILE A 383 7.83 -4.48 30.89
CA ILE A 383 7.20 -5.63 30.26
C ILE A 383 7.98 -5.96 28.99
N GLU A 384 8.50 -7.17 28.90
CA GLU A 384 8.93 -7.74 27.63
C GLU A 384 7.67 -7.98 26.78
N LEU A 385 7.68 -7.53 25.53
CA LEU A 385 6.56 -7.70 24.62
C LEU A 385 6.82 -8.97 23.79
N PRO A 386 6.38 -10.17 24.21
CA PRO A 386 6.66 -11.41 23.46
C PRO A 386 6.02 -11.44 22.07
N TRP A 387 5.13 -10.48 21.78
CA TRP A 387 4.49 -10.22 20.49
C TRP A 387 5.18 -9.11 19.69
N SER A 388 6.31 -8.55 20.16
CA SER A 388 7.00 -7.46 19.46
C SER A 388 7.43 -7.86 18.07
N ASP A 389 7.89 -9.09 17.89
CA ASP A 389 8.38 -9.55 16.60
C ASP A 389 7.21 -9.74 15.63
N GLN A 390 6.13 -10.38 16.10
CA GLN A 390 4.89 -10.58 15.33
C GLN A 390 4.22 -9.27 14.93
N TYR A 391 4.33 -8.23 15.75
CA TYR A 391 3.68 -6.95 15.51
C TYR A 391 4.58 -5.95 14.78
N PHE A 392 5.87 -5.86 15.12
CA PHE A 392 6.76 -4.75 14.75
C PHE A 392 7.93 -5.14 13.83
N ALA A 393 8.24 -6.43 13.69
CA ALA A 393 9.28 -6.95 12.81
C ALA A 393 8.66 -7.71 11.63
N GLN A 394 7.82 -7.07 10.81
CA GLN A 394 7.02 -7.75 9.78
C GLN A 394 7.66 -7.74 8.38
N LEU A 395 8.98 -7.83 8.27
CA LEU A 395 9.65 -7.77 6.97
C LEU A 395 9.19 -8.89 6.03
N GLY A 396 8.90 -10.09 6.53
CA GLY A 396 8.35 -11.18 5.74
C GLY A 396 6.99 -10.82 5.09
N LEU A 397 6.15 -10.07 5.80
CA LEU A 397 4.86 -9.59 5.26
C LEU A 397 5.03 -8.42 4.28
N VAL A 398 6.06 -7.60 4.47
CA VAL A 398 6.33 -6.38 3.66
C VAL A 398 7.08 -6.69 2.37
N LEU A 399 8.14 -7.50 2.44
CA LEU A 399 9.06 -7.79 1.33
C LEU A 399 8.96 -9.24 0.83
N GLY A 400 8.50 -10.17 1.68
CA GLY A 400 8.42 -11.61 1.39
C GLY A 400 7.16 -12.05 0.65
N VAL A 401 6.56 -11.18 -0.16
CA VAL A 401 5.42 -11.55 -1.00
C VAL A 401 5.89 -12.48 -2.12
N THR A 402 5.19 -13.61 -2.27
CA THR A 402 5.40 -14.58 -3.35
C THR A 402 4.10 -14.76 -4.11
N TYR A 403 4.20 -14.70 -5.44
CA TYR A 403 3.11 -14.90 -6.37
C TYR A 403 3.11 -16.31 -6.97
N HIS A 404 1.92 -16.89 -7.06
CA HIS A 404 1.66 -18.16 -7.74
C HIS A 404 0.52 -17.93 -8.73
N SER A 405 0.85 -17.82 -10.01
CA SER A 405 -0.13 -17.52 -11.07
C SER A 405 0.44 -17.90 -12.43
N ASP A 406 -0.40 -17.85 -13.47
CA ASP A 406 0.02 -18.02 -14.87
C ASP A 406 1.02 -16.95 -15.35
N ALA A 407 1.21 -15.85 -14.60
CA ALA A 407 2.21 -14.82 -14.86
C ALA A 407 3.56 -15.11 -14.17
N VAL A 408 3.77 -16.34 -13.70
CA VAL A 408 5.01 -16.84 -13.08
C VAL A 408 5.30 -18.24 -13.60
N LEU A 409 6.50 -18.45 -14.13
CA LEU A 409 6.97 -19.76 -14.60
C LEU A 409 7.75 -20.43 -13.48
N THR A 410 7.19 -21.50 -12.93
CA THR A 410 7.85 -22.35 -11.95
C THR A 410 8.37 -23.61 -12.64
N ASP A 411 9.62 -23.99 -12.34
CA ASP A 411 10.21 -25.24 -12.85
C ASP A 411 9.59 -26.48 -12.19
N ASP A 412 9.01 -26.32 -11.00
CA ASP A 412 8.35 -27.38 -10.23
C ASP A 412 6.82 -27.33 -10.39
N SER A 413 6.21 -28.49 -10.61
CA SER A 413 4.76 -28.73 -10.43
C SER A 413 4.34 -28.71 -8.96
N THR A 414 5.30 -28.47 -8.05
CA THR A 414 5.08 -28.36 -6.62
C THR A 414 5.24 -26.87 -6.28
N PRO A 415 4.18 -26.19 -5.80
CA PRO A 415 4.34 -24.86 -5.26
C PRO A 415 5.49 -24.91 -4.23
N PRO A 416 6.46 -23.98 -4.27
CA PRO A 416 7.34 -23.82 -3.12
C PRO A 416 6.43 -23.76 -1.89
N GLU A 417 6.75 -24.52 -0.83
CA GLU A 417 6.04 -24.35 0.44
C GLU A 417 6.00 -22.85 0.67
N SER A 418 4.77 -22.30 0.81
CA SER A 418 4.63 -20.89 1.15
C SER A 418 5.60 -20.69 2.28
N SER A 419 6.56 -19.78 2.13
CA SER A 419 7.44 -19.44 3.22
C SER A 419 6.54 -18.81 4.29
N ASP A 420 5.89 -19.65 5.08
CA ASP A 420 5.12 -19.35 6.28
C ASP A 420 6.13 -18.97 7.39
N THR A 421 7.28 -18.44 6.97
CA THR A 421 8.49 -18.31 7.76
C THR A 421 8.48 -16.95 8.41
N GLY A 422 7.50 -16.79 9.30
CA GLY A 422 7.55 -15.82 10.39
C GLY A 422 7.68 -14.35 9.99
N THR A 423 8.31 -13.63 10.90
CA THR A 423 8.47 -12.17 10.94
C THR A 423 9.55 -11.69 9.96
N ASP A 424 10.55 -12.53 9.72
CA ASP A 424 11.75 -12.16 8.97
C ASP A 424 11.59 -12.37 7.46
N TYR A 425 12.28 -11.54 6.68
CA TYR A 425 12.36 -11.71 5.22
C TYR A 425 13.68 -12.38 4.84
N LEU A 426 13.58 -13.44 4.03
CA LEU A 426 14.74 -14.11 3.44
C LEU A 426 14.80 -13.80 1.93
N PRO A 427 15.79 -13.01 1.47
CA PRO A 427 15.96 -12.72 0.06
C PRO A 427 16.05 -14.00 -0.77
N THR A 428 15.15 -14.14 -1.76
CA THR A 428 15.02 -15.37 -2.55
C THR A 428 14.88 -15.03 -4.02
N ALA A 429 15.77 -15.56 -4.85
CA ALA A 429 15.77 -15.36 -6.30
C ALA A 429 14.97 -16.43 -7.07
N LYS A 430 13.80 -16.84 -6.55
CA LYS A 430 12.92 -17.84 -7.18
C LYS A 430 11.74 -17.17 -7.89
N PRO A 431 11.19 -17.80 -8.95
CA PRO A 431 9.98 -17.30 -9.60
C PRO A 431 8.84 -17.04 -8.59
N GLY A 432 8.14 -15.92 -8.78
CA GLY A 432 7.07 -15.45 -7.92
C GLY A 432 7.53 -14.52 -6.80
N HIS A 433 8.79 -14.56 -6.39
CA HIS A 433 9.31 -13.68 -5.34
C HIS A 433 9.67 -12.29 -5.88
N ARG A 434 9.61 -11.27 -5.01
CA ARG A 434 10.24 -9.96 -5.26
C ARG A 434 11.75 -10.15 -5.50
N MET A 435 12.29 -9.51 -6.53
CA MET A 435 13.72 -9.50 -6.81
C MET A 435 14.51 -9.02 -5.57
N PRO A 436 15.54 -9.75 -5.11
CA PRO A 436 16.41 -9.28 -4.03
C PRO A 436 17.09 -7.94 -4.35
N HIS A 437 17.22 -7.10 -3.31
CA HIS A 437 18.06 -5.91 -3.37
C HIS A 437 19.53 -6.34 -3.37
N LEU A 438 20.24 -6.00 -4.43
CA LEU A 438 21.71 -6.07 -4.53
C LEU A 438 22.21 -4.75 -5.12
N TRP A 439 23.38 -4.30 -4.69
CA TRP A 439 24.02 -3.11 -5.25
C TRP A 439 24.76 -3.49 -6.54
N LEU A 440 24.29 -2.97 -7.68
CA LEU A 440 24.96 -3.10 -8.98
C LEU A 440 26.11 -2.09 -9.10
N THR A 441 25.90 -0.89 -8.56
CA THR A 441 26.91 0.15 -8.35
C THR A 441 26.72 0.74 -6.95
N ARG A 442 27.53 1.74 -6.59
CA ARG A 442 27.44 2.44 -5.29
C ARG A 442 26.05 3.02 -5.00
N ASP A 443 25.31 3.41 -6.04
CA ASP A 443 24.08 4.18 -5.97
C ASP A 443 22.92 3.54 -6.74
N ARG A 444 23.15 2.39 -7.39
CA ARG A 444 22.16 1.69 -8.19
C ARG A 444 21.92 0.29 -7.67
N SER A 445 20.66 0.05 -7.29
CA SER A 445 20.19 -1.27 -6.92
C SER A 445 19.72 -2.06 -8.14
N THR A 446 19.72 -3.39 -8.04
CA THR A 446 18.88 -4.28 -8.86
C THR A 446 17.43 -3.81 -8.99
N LEU A 447 16.86 -3.18 -7.95
CA LEU A 447 15.48 -2.67 -7.97
C LEU A 447 15.29 -1.43 -8.84
N ASP A 448 16.37 -0.75 -9.18
CA ASP A 448 16.39 0.40 -10.10
C ASP A 448 16.51 -0.06 -11.56
N ALA A 449 16.70 -1.36 -11.82
CA ALA A 449 16.88 -1.92 -13.16
C ALA A 449 15.58 -2.36 -13.86
N PHE A 450 14.45 -2.36 -13.14
CA PHE A 450 13.13 -2.70 -13.69
C PHE A 450 12.14 -1.55 -13.53
N GLY A 451 11.14 -1.50 -14.41
CA GLY A 451 10.19 -0.38 -14.49
C GLY A 451 9.13 -0.63 -15.56
N GLU A 452 9.21 0.09 -16.68
CA GLU A 452 8.16 0.08 -17.72
C GLU A 452 8.14 -1.19 -18.60
N GLY A 453 9.20 -1.99 -18.55
CA GLY A 453 9.31 -3.25 -19.29
C GLY A 453 9.75 -4.40 -18.41
N PHE A 454 9.80 -5.58 -19.01
CA PHE A 454 10.50 -6.73 -18.44
C PHE A 454 12.01 -6.44 -18.40
N THR A 455 12.70 -7.00 -17.40
CA THR A 455 14.15 -6.93 -17.31
C THR A 455 14.73 -8.33 -17.24
N LEU A 456 15.68 -8.66 -18.10
CA LEU A 456 16.44 -9.89 -18.03
C LEU A 456 17.79 -9.63 -17.34
N LEU A 457 17.99 -10.17 -16.14
CA LEU A 457 19.25 -10.06 -15.39
C LEU A 457 20.15 -11.25 -15.68
N THR A 458 21.36 -11.02 -16.18
CA THR A 458 22.33 -12.07 -16.54
C THR A 458 23.77 -11.58 -16.48
N ALA A 459 24.72 -12.49 -16.24
CA ALA A 459 26.15 -12.19 -16.36
C ALA A 459 26.66 -12.21 -17.82
N ASP A 460 25.84 -12.66 -18.78
CA ASP A 460 26.21 -12.75 -20.20
C ASP A 460 25.15 -12.08 -21.11
N PRO A 461 25.02 -10.73 -21.09
CA PRO A 461 24.03 -10.01 -21.90
C PRO A 461 24.12 -10.32 -23.40
N ALA A 462 25.34 -10.42 -23.94
CA ALA A 462 25.58 -10.63 -25.37
C ALA A 462 24.99 -11.96 -25.88
N HIS A 463 24.92 -12.98 -25.02
CA HIS A 463 24.27 -14.24 -25.37
C HIS A 463 22.74 -14.11 -25.47
N TRP A 464 22.14 -13.37 -24.53
CA TRP A 464 20.68 -13.22 -24.45
C TRP A 464 20.12 -12.16 -25.42
N GLU A 465 20.92 -11.16 -25.79
CA GLU A 465 20.56 -10.19 -26.83
C GLU A 465 20.22 -10.87 -28.16
N GLN A 466 20.94 -11.95 -28.50
CA GLN A 466 20.70 -12.74 -29.72
C GLN A 466 19.35 -13.48 -29.73
N GLN A 467 18.76 -13.69 -28.54
CA GLN A 467 17.48 -14.38 -28.34
C GLN A 467 16.32 -13.40 -28.09
N SER A 468 16.62 -12.11 -27.92
CA SER A 468 15.62 -11.09 -27.66
C SER A 468 14.76 -10.83 -28.91
N THR A 469 13.48 -10.52 -28.68
CA THR A 469 12.53 -10.20 -29.77
C THR A 469 11.92 -8.82 -29.53
N ALA A 470 11.55 -8.12 -30.61
CA ALA A 470 11.02 -6.76 -30.54
C ALA A 470 9.55 -6.66 -30.06
N SER A 471 8.88 -7.79 -29.81
CA SER A 471 7.43 -7.82 -29.52
C SER A 471 7.06 -7.43 -28.09
N TRP A 472 8.03 -7.37 -27.18
CA TRP A 472 7.82 -6.99 -25.78
C TRP A 472 8.77 -5.86 -25.38
N PRO A 473 8.37 -4.96 -24.46
CA PRO A 473 9.30 -4.05 -23.82
C PRO A 473 10.22 -4.87 -22.90
N LEU A 474 11.43 -5.18 -23.38
CA LEU A 474 12.43 -5.97 -22.68
C LEU A 474 13.76 -5.21 -22.63
N HIS A 475 14.31 -5.09 -21.42
CA HIS A 475 15.66 -4.58 -21.18
C HIS A 475 16.55 -5.73 -20.71
N ILE A 476 17.79 -5.81 -21.19
CA ILE A 476 18.78 -6.78 -20.70
C ILE A 476 19.76 -6.03 -19.82
N GLU A 477 19.89 -6.48 -18.58
CA GLU A 477 20.69 -5.86 -17.56
C GLU A 477 21.82 -6.80 -17.11
N THR A 478 23.03 -6.26 -17.07
CA THR A 478 24.21 -7.01 -16.60
C THR A 478 24.12 -7.22 -15.09
N LEU A 479 24.08 -8.47 -14.67
CA LEU A 479 24.30 -8.87 -13.28
C LEU A 479 25.81 -9.10 -13.07
N PRO A 480 26.47 -8.38 -12.15
CA PRO A 480 27.86 -8.63 -11.81
C PRO A 480 28.10 -10.09 -11.38
N ASP A 481 29.22 -10.68 -11.78
CA ASP A 481 29.58 -12.07 -11.48
C ASP A 481 29.55 -12.38 -9.97
N GLU A 482 29.84 -11.39 -9.11
CA GLU A 482 29.78 -11.54 -7.64
C GLU A 482 28.37 -11.79 -7.10
N HIS A 483 27.33 -11.47 -7.88
CA HIS A 483 25.93 -11.62 -7.48
C HIS A 483 25.25 -12.85 -8.08
N THR A 484 25.91 -13.59 -8.98
CA THR A 484 25.30 -14.74 -9.66
C THR A 484 24.99 -15.88 -8.70
N ASP A 485 25.90 -16.16 -7.76
CA ASP A 485 25.72 -17.21 -6.75
C ASP A 485 24.52 -16.93 -5.82
N LEU A 486 24.34 -15.66 -5.41
CA LEU A 486 23.19 -15.22 -4.60
C LEU A 486 21.86 -15.38 -5.34
N CYS A 487 21.90 -15.33 -6.68
CA CYS A 487 20.76 -15.52 -7.55
C CYS A 487 20.58 -16.97 -8.03
N GLY A 488 21.48 -17.89 -7.65
CA GLY A 488 21.48 -19.26 -8.14
C GLY A 488 21.67 -19.36 -9.65
N LEU A 489 22.57 -18.56 -10.22
CA LEU A 489 22.86 -18.50 -11.65
C LEU A 489 24.30 -18.93 -11.94
N SER A 490 24.50 -19.69 -13.01
CA SER A 490 25.79 -19.75 -13.69
C SER A 490 25.97 -18.56 -14.63
N ARG A 491 27.15 -18.45 -15.24
CA ARG A 491 27.49 -17.34 -16.15
C ARG A 491 26.50 -17.15 -17.30
N HIS A 492 25.86 -18.23 -17.75
CA HIS A 492 24.89 -18.18 -18.87
C HIS A 492 23.43 -18.22 -18.41
N GLY A 493 23.19 -18.33 -17.10
CA GLY A 493 21.85 -18.25 -16.53
C GLY A 493 21.25 -16.85 -16.62
N ALA A 494 19.96 -16.75 -16.36
CA ALA A 494 19.26 -15.47 -16.28
C ALA A 494 18.02 -15.51 -15.37
N LEU A 495 17.63 -14.34 -14.88
CA LEU A 495 16.33 -14.10 -14.26
C LEU A 495 15.51 -13.18 -15.15
N LEU A 496 14.26 -13.57 -15.45
CA LEU A 496 13.30 -12.69 -16.09
C LEU A 496 12.48 -11.99 -15.01
N ILE A 497 12.63 -10.68 -14.90
CA ILE A 497 11.96 -9.83 -13.94
C ILE A 497 10.78 -9.12 -14.61
N ARG A 498 9.62 -9.16 -13.97
CA ARG A 498 8.41 -8.45 -14.38
C ARG A 498 8.55 -6.94 -14.14
N PRO A 499 7.72 -6.11 -14.80
CA PRO A 499 7.65 -4.66 -14.54
C PRO A 499 7.43 -4.28 -13.07
N ASP A 500 6.73 -5.13 -12.29
CA ASP A 500 6.50 -4.92 -10.84
C ASP A 500 7.64 -5.42 -9.94
N GLY A 501 8.77 -5.84 -10.53
CA GLY A 501 9.95 -6.28 -9.80
C GLY A 501 9.86 -7.70 -9.22
N HIS A 502 8.84 -8.47 -9.57
CA HIS A 502 8.76 -9.89 -9.21
C HIS A 502 9.41 -10.75 -10.28
N ILE A 503 10.04 -11.84 -9.88
CA ILE A 503 10.71 -12.77 -10.78
C ILE A 503 9.64 -13.57 -11.52
N GLY A 504 9.55 -13.41 -12.83
CA GLY A 504 8.64 -14.16 -13.70
C GLY A 504 9.20 -15.52 -14.14
N ALA A 505 10.52 -15.65 -14.29
CA ALA A 505 11.18 -16.91 -14.63
C ALA A 505 12.63 -16.93 -14.13
N HIS A 506 13.16 -18.14 -13.91
CA HIS A 506 14.54 -18.37 -13.47
C HIS A 506 15.15 -19.46 -14.34
N TRP A 507 16.30 -19.17 -14.93
CA TRP A 507 17.09 -20.14 -15.68
C TRP A 507 18.47 -20.24 -15.02
N PRO A 508 18.72 -21.27 -14.19
CA PRO A 508 19.99 -21.41 -13.48
C PRO A 508 21.21 -21.50 -14.40
N ASP A 509 21.01 -22.05 -15.60
CA ASP A 509 22.04 -22.30 -16.60
C ASP A 509 21.60 -21.79 -17.98
N ARG A 510 22.42 -22.09 -19.00
CA ARG A 510 22.13 -21.77 -20.40
C ARG A 510 20.69 -22.18 -20.77
N PRO A 511 19.93 -21.33 -21.48
CA PRO A 511 18.56 -21.64 -21.84
C PRO A 511 18.45 -22.95 -22.63
N PRO A 512 17.36 -23.73 -22.44
CA PRO A 512 17.13 -24.98 -23.16
C PRO A 512 17.07 -24.81 -24.69
N SER A 513 16.68 -23.63 -25.18
CA SER A 513 16.61 -23.30 -26.60
C SER A 513 16.66 -21.80 -26.84
N ASP A 514 16.98 -21.37 -28.07
CA ASP A 514 16.93 -19.96 -28.47
C ASP A 514 15.50 -19.36 -28.38
N SER A 515 14.47 -20.20 -28.32
CA SER A 515 13.07 -19.79 -28.19
C SER A 515 12.58 -19.65 -26.75
N THR A 516 13.41 -20.00 -25.76
CA THR A 516 13.01 -20.08 -24.34
C THR A 516 12.48 -18.74 -23.82
N LEU A 517 13.17 -17.63 -24.13
CA LEU A 517 12.74 -16.29 -23.70
C LEU A 517 11.40 -15.89 -24.33
N GLN A 518 11.22 -16.14 -25.63
CA GLN A 518 9.97 -15.83 -26.32
C GLN A 518 8.79 -16.66 -25.77
N GLN A 519 9.00 -17.96 -25.53
CA GLN A 519 8.00 -18.82 -24.92
C GLN A 519 7.62 -18.34 -23.52
N ALA A 520 8.61 -17.93 -22.73
CA ALA A 520 8.37 -17.44 -21.38
C ALA A 520 7.56 -16.15 -21.37
N LEU A 521 7.94 -15.16 -22.20
CA LEU A 521 7.20 -13.91 -22.35
C LEU A 521 5.78 -14.16 -22.88
N THR A 522 5.61 -15.05 -23.86
CA THR A 522 4.29 -15.41 -24.40
C THR A 522 3.37 -15.98 -23.30
N THR A 523 3.88 -16.90 -22.49
CA THR A 523 3.13 -17.50 -21.37
C THR A 523 2.82 -16.47 -20.29
N ILE A 524 3.84 -15.75 -19.79
CA ILE A 524 3.67 -14.76 -18.70
C ILE A 524 2.72 -13.65 -19.12
N THR A 525 2.79 -13.18 -20.37
CA THR A 525 1.91 -12.10 -20.87
C THR A 525 0.56 -12.62 -21.38
N ARG A 526 0.35 -13.94 -21.37
CA ARG A 526 -0.83 -14.63 -21.93
C ARG A 526 -1.16 -14.12 -23.34
N SER A 527 -0.12 -13.86 -24.13
CA SER A 527 -0.24 -13.40 -25.51
C SER A 527 -0.48 -14.60 -26.43
N THR A 528 -1.29 -14.42 -27.48
CA THR A 528 -1.36 -15.41 -28.56
C THR A 528 -0.05 -15.41 -29.34
N PRO A 529 0.55 -16.59 -29.64
CA PRO A 529 1.72 -16.64 -30.52
C PRO A 529 1.37 -15.99 -31.87
N THR A 530 2.13 -14.99 -32.28
CA THR A 530 2.04 -14.35 -33.60
C THR A 530 2.55 -15.26 -34.70
#